data_AF-A0A7J5ULN5-F1
#
_entry.id   AF-A0A7J5ULN5-F1
#
_cell.length_a   1.000
_cell.length_b   1.000
_cell.length_c   1.000
_cell.angle_alpha   90.00
_cell.angle_beta   90.00
_cell.angle_gamma   90.00
#
_symmetry.space_group_name_H-M   'P 1'
#
loop_
_entity.id
_entity.type
_entity.pdbx_description
1 polymer ?
#
loop_
_entity_poly.entity_id
_entity_poly.type
_entity_poly.pdbx_seq_one_letter_code
_entity_poly.pdbx_strand_id
1 'polypeptide(L)'
;MGIDAIVRTVRRVARRLRGRPAAPPVEPVARLRAEVRRSLERTGRAVGAAESRGSLAGGLASEAAYLARVGAELDDDLALAQREPDPRVRDLWADWLADRVVEHRRLCADLRRQAHRTAAWTGGSRLLLASDQQAFLEAGIRMRPNRPQV
;
A
#
# COMPACT_ATOMS: atom_id res chain seq x y z
N MET A 1 -23.94 -13.31 -18.91
CA MET A 1 -23.98 -12.77 -17.53
C MET A 1 -22.55 -12.51 -17.08
N GLY A 2 -22.22 -11.30 -16.65
CA GLY A 2 -20.85 -10.94 -16.27
C GLY A 2 -20.42 -11.62 -14.97
N ILE A 3 -19.14 -11.97 -14.86
CA ILE A 3 -18.50 -12.62 -13.71
C ILE A 3 -18.84 -11.91 -12.38
N ASP A 4 -19.00 -10.58 -12.40
CA ASP A 4 -19.41 -9.79 -11.23
C ASP A 4 -20.80 -10.12 -10.67
N ALA A 5 -21.73 -10.56 -11.51
CA ALA A 5 -23.07 -10.97 -11.08
C ALA A 5 -23.02 -12.32 -10.34
N ILE A 6 -22.13 -13.21 -10.77
CA ILE A 6 -21.88 -14.50 -10.12
C ILE A 6 -21.23 -14.26 -8.75
N VAL A 7 -20.18 -13.42 -8.69
CA VAL A 7 -19.50 -13.05 -7.43
C VAL A 7 -20.48 -12.44 -6.43
N ARG A 8 -21.36 -11.52 -6.87
CA ARG A 8 -22.39 -10.92 -6.00
C ARG A 8 -23.39 -11.94 -5.46
N THR A 9 -23.78 -12.90 -6.29
CA THR A 9 -24.75 -13.94 -5.91
C THR A 9 -24.14 -14.88 -4.89
N VAL A 10 -22.91 -15.34 -5.12
CA VAL A 10 -22.21 -16.22 -4.17
C VAL A 10 -21.90 -15.49 -2.86
N ARG A 11 -21.46 -14.21 -2.89
CA ARG A 11 -21.31 -13.37 -1.68
C ARG A 11 -22.62 -13.24 -0.89
N ARG A 12 -23.78 -13.27 -1.55
CA ARG A 12 -25.09 -13.23 -0.88
C ARG A 12 -25.43 -14.58 -0.24
N VAL A 13 -25.16 -15.69 -0.92
CA VAL A 13 -25.39 -17.05 -0.41
C VAL A 13 -24.47 -17.35 0.78
N ALA A 14 -23.17 -17.08 0.66
CA ALA A 14 -22.21 -17.33 1.72
C ALA A 14 -22.44 -16.46 2.98
N ARG A 15 -23.01 -15.25 2.83
CA ARG A 15 -23.47 -14.44 3.97
C ARG A 15 -24.62 -15.09 4.74
N ARG A 16 -25.51 -15.84 4.08
CA ARG A 16 -26.60 -16.58 4.73
C ARG A 16 -26.10 -17.82 5.49
N LEU A 17 -24.91 -18.32 5.15
CA LEU A 17 -24.31 -19.50 5.79
C LEU A 17 -23.47 -19.17 7.05
N ARG A 18 -23.45 -17.92 7.53
CA ARG A 18 -22.65 -17.41 8.68
C ARG A 18 -22.93 -18.03 10.05
N GLY A 19 -23.73 -19.10 10.16
CA GLY A 19 -24.12 -19.74 11.43
C GLY A 19 -23.37 -21.02 11.80
N ARG A 20 -22.45 -21.53 10.96
CA ARG A 20 -21.73 -22.79 11.23
C ARG A 20 -20.36 -22.52 11.87
N PRO A 21 -19.93 -23.27 12.90
CA PRO A 21 -18.61 -23.09 13.49
C PRO A 21 -17.52 -23.21 12.43
N ALA A 22 -16.62 -22.22 12.42
CA ALA A 22 -15.57 -22.12 11.41
C ALA A 22 -14.66 -23.35 11.47
N ALA A 23 -14.54 -24.07 10.36
CA ALA A 23 -13.49 -25.06 10.18
C ALA A 23 -12.11 -24.38 10.36
N PRO A 24 -11.08 -25.12 10.82
CA PRO A 24 -9.73 -24.56 10.95
C PRO A 24 -9.24 -23.99 9.61
N PRO A 25 -8.36 -22.97 9.63
CA PRO A 25 -7.84 -22.36 8.42
C PRO A 25 -7.20 -23.39 7.49
N VAL A 26 -7.66 -23.41 6.24
CA VAL A 26 -7.00 -24.18 5.19
C VAL A 26 -5.74 -23.42 4.80
N GLU A 27 -4.59 -24.07 4.90
CA GLU A 27 -3.25 -23.45 4.86
C GLU A 27 -3.05 -22.47 3.67
N PRO A 28 -3.44 -22.80 2.42
CA PRO A 28 -3.37 -21.87 1.29
C PRO A 28 -4.09 -20.53 1.50
N VAL A 29 -5.34 -20.56 1.97
CA VAL A 29 -6.15 -19.33 2.16
C VAL A 29 -5.60 -18.51 3.31
N ALA A 30 -5.20 -19.16 4.40
CA ALA A 30 -4.57 -18.49 5.54
C ALA A 30 -3.28 -17.77 5.14
N ARG A 31 -2.46 -18.41 4.28
CA ARG A 31 -1.24 -17.83 3.73
C ARG A 31 -1.54 -16.59 2.89
N LEU A 32 -2.51 -16.65 1.97
CA LEU A 32 -2.91 -15.51 1.14
C LEU A 32 -3.34 -14.31 2.00
N ARG A 33 -4.13 -14.55 3.05
CA ARG A 33 -4.53 -13.49 4.00
C ARG A 33 -3.35 -12.82 4.68
N ALA A 34 -2.40 -13.63 5.18
CA ALA A 34 -1.19 -13.12 5.80
C ALA A 34 -0.33 -12.32 4.80
N GLU A 35 -0.30 -12.70 3.54
CA GLU A 35 0.40 -11.96 2.48
C GLU A 35 -0.26 -10.60 2.19
N VAL A 36 -1.58 -10.54 2.08
CA VAL A 36 -2.32 -9.26 1.89
C VAL A 36 -2.04 -8.32 3.05
N ARG A 37 -2.20 -8.78 4.29
CA ARG A 37 -1.96 -7.97 5.51
C ARG A 37 -0.55 -7.41 5.54
N ARG A 38 0.47 -8.25 5.34
CA ARG A 38 1.87 -7.82 5.29
C ARG A 38 2.14 -6.83 4.16
N SER A 39 1.51 -7.00 2.99
CA SER A 39 1.63 -6.07 1.86
C SER A 39 1.07 -4.70 2.22
N LEU A 40 -0.12 -4.66 2.82
CA LEU A 40 -0.76 -3.42 3.28
C LEU A 40 0.06 -2.71 4.35
N GLU A 41 0.53 -3.43 5.37
CA GLU A 41 1.36 -2.85 6.44
C GLU A 41 2.65 -2.23 5.90
N ARG A 42 3.34 -2.91 4.97
CA ARG A 42 4.55 -2.39 4.33
C ARG A 42 4.25 -1.17 3.48
N THR A 43 3.10 -1.16 2.81
CA THR A 43 2.67 -0.05 1.95
C THR A 43 2.30 1.17 2.79
N GLY A 44 1.50 0.97 3.84
CA GLY A 44 1.14 2.03 4.79
C GLY A 44 2.36 2.68 5.44
N ARG A 45 3.36 1.89 5.86
CA ARG A 45 4.62 2.43 6.39
C ARG A 45 5.39 3.26 5.37
N ALA A 46 5.49 2.81 4.13
CA ALA A 46 6.22 3.53 3.09
C ALA A 46 5.52 4.84 2.70
N VAL A 47 4.19 4.80 2.56
CA VAL A 47 3.37 5.98 2.26
C VAL A 47 3.44 6.98 3.42
N GLY A 48 3.22 6.54 4.67
CA GLY A 48 3.32 7.43 5.84
C GLY A 48 4.72 8.05 6.01
N ALA A 49 5.79 7.32 5.68
CA ALA A 49 7.13 7.87 5.67
C ALA A 49 7.34 8.96 4.60
N ALA A 50 6.68 8.85 3.44
CA ALA A 50 6.74 9.84 2.38
C ALA A 50 5.79 11.03 2.63
N GLU A 51 4.64 10.80 3.26
CA GLU A 51 3.71 11.84 3.74
C GLU A 51 4.37 12.72 4.80
N SER A 52 5.00 12.12 5.82
CA SER A 52 5.67 12.88 6.90
C SER A 52 6.83 13.75 6.40
N ARG A 53 7.40 13.44 5.23
CA ARG A 53 8.43 14.25 4.56
C ARG A 53 7.85 15.38 3.71
N GLY A 54 6.53 15.47 3.57
CA GLY A 54 5.83 16.40 2.67
C GLY A 54 6.02 16.05 1.20
N SER A 55 6.36 14.79 0.89
CA SER A 55 6.73 14.34 -0.46
C SER A 55 5.62 13.57 -1.16
N LEU A 56 4.50 13.27 -0.50
CA LEU A 56 3.37 12.62 -1.14
C LEU A 56 2.42 13.66 -1.74
N ALA A 57 2.46 13.83 -3.06
CA ALA A 57 1.49 14.64 -3.80
C ALA A 57 0.20 13.86 -4.05
N GLY A 58 -0.94 14.56 -4.08
CA GLY A 58 -2.30 14.03 -3.90
C GLY A 58 -2.65 12.71 -4.61
N GLY A 59 -2.21 12.50 -5.86
CA GLY A 59 -2.52 11.27 -6.60
C GLY A 59 -2.07 9.98 -5.89
N LEU A 60 -0.88 10.00 -5.26
CA LEU A 60 -0.33 8.84 -4.55
C LEU A 60 -1.09 8.54 -3.26
N ALA A 61 -1.63 9.56 -2.58
CA ALA A 61 -2.42 9.37 -1.36
C ALA A 61 -3.76 8.71 -1.68
N SER A 62 -4.42 9.16 -2.75
CA SER A 62 -5.66 8.56 -3.25
C SER A 62 -5.45 7.11 -3.69
N GLU A 63 -4.34 6.82 -4.38
CA GLU A 63 -3.98 5.45 -4.78
C GLU A 63 -3.71 4.55 -3.57
N ALA A 64 -3.01 5.06 -2.54
CA ALA A 64 -2.79 4.35 -1.29
C ALA A 64 -4.12 3.99 -0.59
N ALA A 65 -5.03 4.95 -0.49
CA ALA A 65 -6.35 4.74 0.11
C ALA A 65 -7.19 3.72 -0.69
N TYR A 66 -7.13 3.78 -2.02
CA TYR A 66 -7.79 2.82 -2.90
C TYR A 66 -7.24 1.41 -2.69
N LEU A 67 -5.92 1.23 -2.72
CA LEU A 67 -5.29 -0.07 -2.52
C LEU A 67 -5.54 -0.63 -1.11
N ALA A 68 -5.64 0.23 -0.09
CA ALA A 68 -6.04 -0.17 1.24
C ALA A 68 -7.48 -0.74 1.27
N ARG A 69 -8.43 -0.07 0.61
CA ARG A 69 -9.82 -0.54 0.49
C ARG A 69 -9.89 -1.88 -0.25
N VAL A 70 -9.23 -1.98 -1.41
CA VAL A 70 -9.19 -3.24 -2.18
C VAL A 70 -8.58 -4.37 -1.36
N GLY A 71 -7.52 -4.10 -0.58
CA GLY A 71 -6.90 -5.09 0.28
C GLY A 71 -7.82 -5.57 1.41
N ALA A 72 -8.64 -4.69 1.98
CA ALA A 72 -9.65 -5.06 2.96
C ALA A 72 -10.75 -5.95 2.34
N GLU A 73 -11.23 -5.59 1.15
CA GLU A 73 -12.20 -6.41 0.41
C GLU A 73 -11.64 -7.82 0.07
N LEU A 74 -10.35 -7.91 -0.26
CA LEU A 74 -9.68 -9.19 -0.49
C LEU A 74 -9.56 -10.02 0.81
N ASP A 75 -9.24 -9.42 1.96
CA ASP A 75 -9.21 -10.16 3.24
C ASP A 75 -10.60 -10.69 3.60
N ASP A 76 -11.66 -9.91 3.33
CA ASP A 76 -13.05 -10.32 3.53
C ASP A 76 -13.45 -11.49 2.62
N ASP A 77 -13.07 -11.45 1.34
CA ASP A 77 -13.34 -12.54 0.40
C ASP A 77 -12.57 -13.82 0.76
N LEU A 78 -11.31 -13.69 1.17
CA LEU A 78 -10.51 -14.82 1.66
C LEU A 78 -11.09 -15.40 2.95
N ALA A 79 -11.59 -14.55 3.86
CA ALA A 79 -12.29 -15.00 5.06
C ALA A 79 -13.60 -15.73 4.73
N LEU A 80 -14.28 -15.34 3.65
CA LEU A 80 -15.46 -16.02 3.14
C LEU A 80 -15.10 -17.39 2.57
N ALA A 81 -14.08 -17.46 1.71
CA ALA A 81 -13.58 -18.71 1.13
C ALA A 81 -13.16 -19.70 2.22
N GLN A 82 -12.50 -19.22 3.29
CA GLN A 82 -12.10 -20.06 4.42
C GLN A 82 -13.30 -20.71 5.15
N ARG A 83 -14.47 -20.09 5.11
CA ARG A 83 -15.70 -20.59 5.75
C ARG A 83 -16.54 -21.47 4.83
N GLU A 84 -16.16 -21.63 3.57
CA GLU A 84 -16.88 -22.46 2.62
C GLU A 84 -16.79 -23.95 3.00
N PRO A 85 -17.93 -24.62 3.25
CA PRO A 85 -17.94 -26.04 3.60
C PRO A 85 -17.55 -26.95 2.44
N ASP A 86 -17.85 -26.59 1.19
CA ASP A 86 -17.49 -27.41 0.03
C ASP A 86 -16.01 -27.22 -0.34
N PRO A 87 -15.16 -28.26 -0.23
CA PRO A 87 -13.74 -28.15 -0.57
C PRO A 87 -13.51 -27.74 -2.02
N ARG A 88 -14.34 -28.18 -2.98
CA ARG A 88 -14.15 -27.85 -4.40
C ARG A 88 -14.46 -26.38 -4.68
N VAL A 89 -15.52 -25.85 -4.07
CA VAL A 89 -15.86 -24.42 -4.18
C VAL A 89 -14.79 -23.58 -3.51
N ARG A 90 -14.31 -24.01 -2.34
CA ARG A 90 -13.22 -23.34 -1.64
C ARG A 90 -11.93 -23.28 -2.47
N ASP A 91 -11.54 -24.38 -3.10
CA ASP A 91 -10.31 -24.43 -3.90
C ASP A 91 -10.42 -23.53 -5.13
N LEU A 92 -11.56 -23.57 -5.83
CA LEU A 92 -11.86 -22.67 -6.95
C LEU A 92 -11.81 -21.19 -6.53
N TRP A 93 -12.35 -20.88 -5.35
CA TRP A 93 -12.26 -19.53 -4.77
C TRP A 93 -10.83 -19.15 -4.40
N ALA A 94 -10.07 -20.07 -3.83
CA ALA A 94 -8.68 -19.83 -3.44
C ALA A 94 -7.81 -19.52 -4.67
N ASP A 95 -7.98 -20.27 -5.76
CA ASP A 95 -7.25 -20.03 -7.01
C ASP A 95 -7.61 -18.67 -7.61
N TRP A 96 -8.90 -18.35 -7.73
CA TRP A 96 -9.34 -17.05 -8.25
C TRP A 96 -8.87 -15.88 -7.38
N LEU A 97 -8.88 -16.04 -6.05
CA LEU A 97 -8.39 -15.01 -5.13
C LEU A 97 -6.87 -14.89 -5.15
N ALA A 98 -6.14 -15.98 -5.42
CA ALA A 98 -4.68 -15.96 -5.50
C ALA A 98 -4.20 -14.98 -6.58
N ASP A 99 -4.79 -15.01 -7.77
CA ASP A 99 -4.44 -14.09 -8.86
C ASP A 99 -4.68 -12.61 -8.47
N ARG A 100 -5.80 -12.34 -7.79
CA ARG A 100 -6.10 -10.97 -7.31
C ARG A 100 -5.15 -10.53 -6.20
N VAL A 101 -4.75 -11.44 -5.32
CA VAL A 101 -3.75 -11.17 -4.28
C VAL A 101 -2.39 -10.88 -4.91
N VAL A 102 -1.99 -11.62 -5.95
CA VAL A 102 -0.76 -11.37 -6.70
C VAL A 102 -0.76 -9.97 -7.32
N GLU A 103 -1.83 -9.59 -8.02
CA GLU A 103 -1.90 -8.27 -8.65
C GLU A 103 -1.96 -7.14 -7.61
N HIS A 104 -2.75 -7.31 -6.54
CA HIS A 104 -2.78 -6.33 -5.45
C HIS A 104 -1.40 -6.12 -4.83
N ARG A 105 -0.65 -7.20 -4.59
CA ARG A 105 0.73 -7.12 -4.10
C ARG A 105 1.67 -6.42 -5.07
N ARG A 106 1.49 -6.63 -6.38
CA ARG A 106 2.25 -5.95 -7.42
C ARG A 106 2.01 -4.45 -7.38
N LEU A 107 0.75 -4.02 -7.38
CA LEU A 107 0.36 -2.60 -7.28
C LEU A 107 0.86 -1.95 -5.98
N CYS A 108 0.73 -2.64 -4.84
CA CYS A 108 1.31 -2.18 -3.57
C CYS A 108 2.85 -2.05 -3.64
N ALA A 109 3.54 -2.91 -4.38
CA ALA A 109 4.98 -2.78 -4.59
C ALA A 109 5.34 -1.59 -5.48
N ASP A 110 4.56 -1.35 -6.54
CA ASP A 110 4.72 -0.18 -7.42
C ASP A 110 4.50 1.14 -6.67
N LEU A 111 3.44 1.24 -5.88
CA LEU A 111 3.17 2.41 -5.06
C LEU A 111 4.30 2.67 -4.06
N ARG A 112 4.84 1.62 -3.42
CA ARG A 112 6.01 1.77 -2.53
C ARG A 112 7.24 2.29 -3.27
N ARG A 113 7.51 1.78 -4.49
CA ARG A 113 8.61 2.28 -5.34
C ARG A 113 8.39 3.75 -5.72
N GLN A 114 7.17 4.13 -6.08
CA GLN A 114 6.83 5.51 -6.40
C GLN A 114 7.02 6.42 -5.19
N ALA A 115 6.44 6.07 -4.03
CA ALA A 115 6.60 6.83 -2.79
C ALA A 115 8.08 7.03 -2.43
N HIS A 116 8.91 5.98 -2.58
CA HIS A 116 10.34 6.09 -2.33
C HIS A 116 11.04 7.04 -3.32
N ARG A 117 10.73 6.96 -4.62
CA ARG A 117 11.31 7.85 -5.65
C ARG A 117 10.94 9.31 -5.39
N THR A 118 9.69 9.60 -5.03
CA THR A 118 9.26 10.96 -4.73
C THR A 118 9.96 11.50 -3.49
N ALA A 119 10.08 10.70 -2.43
CA ALA A 119 10.80 11.07 -1.22
C ALA A 119 12.30 11.31 -1.48
N ALA A 120 12.93 10.52 -2.35
CA ALA A 120 14.34 10.70 -2.72
C ALA A 120 14.56 12.00 -3.50
N TRP A 121 13.67 12.33 -4.43
CA TRP A 121 13.72 13.57 -5.20
C TRP A 121 13.59 14.81 -4.29
N THR A 122 12.60 14.83 -3.39
CA THR A 122 12.43 15.93 -2.42
C THR A 122 13.63 16.07 -1.48
N GLY A 123 14.22 14.94 -1.05
CA GLY A 123 15.42 14.94 -0.21
C GLY A 123 16.63 15.56 -0.91
N GLY A 124 16.88 15.20 -2.17
CA GLY A 124 17.97 15.78 -2.97
C GLY A 124 17.83 17.29 -3.16
N SER A 125 16.63 17.77 -3.48
CA SER A 125 16.36 19.21 -3.60
C SER A 125 16.56 19.97 -2.29
N ARG A 126 16.18 19.38 -1.14
CA ARG A 126 16.44 19.99 0.17
C ARG A 126 17.92 20.04 0.53
N LEU A 127 18.69 19.01 0.18
CA LEU A 127 20.14 19.00 0.39
C LEU A 127 20.84 20.07 -0.45
N LEU A 128 20.47 20.22 -1.72
CA LEU A 128 20.98 21.29 -2.59
C LEU A 128 20.69 22.67 -1.99
N LEU A 129 19.45 22.92 -1.56
CA LEU A 129 19.09 24.19 -0.91
C LEU A 129 19.91 24.44 0.37
N ALA A 130 20.11 23.41 1.19
CA ALA A 130 20.90 23.53 2.42
C ALA A 130 22.38 23.79 2.11
N SER A 131 22.94 23.16 1.07
CA SER A 131 24.29 23.43 0.59
C SER A 131 24.43 24.86 0.07
N ASP A 132 23.46 25.36 -0.70
CA ASP A 132 23.45 26.74 -1.19
C ASP A 132 23.35 27.75 -0.04
N GLN A 133 22.50 27.48 0.95
CA GLN A 133 22.39 28.30 2.16
C GLN A 133 23.70 28.31 2.96
N GLN A 134 24.37 27.17 3.10
CA GLN A 134 25.64 27.11 3.79
C GLN A 134 26.74 27.85 3.04
N ALA A 135 26.84 27.68 1.71
CA ALA A 135 27.78 28.42 0.88
C ALA A 135 27.56 29.94 0.96
N PHE A 136 26.29 30.38 0.99
CA PHE A 136 25.95 31.78 1.19
C PHE A 136 26.40 32.32 2.55
N LEU A 137 26.17 31.56 3.64
CA LEU A 137 26.63 31.94 4.98
C LEU A 137 28.16 32.00 5.07
N GLU A 138 28.87 31.03 4.50
CA GLU A 138 30.33 31.02 4.44
C GLU A 138 30.89 32.19 3.63
N ALA A 139 30.24 32.58 2.52
CA ALA A 139 30.61 33.74 1.72
C ALA A 139 30.34 35.07 2.45
N GLY A 140 29.22 35.18 3.18
CA GLY A 140 28.88 36.34 4.00
C GLY A 140 29.84 36.56 5.17
N ILE A 141 30.38 35.48 5.76
CA ILE A 141 31.41 35.55 6.81
C ILE A 141 32.77 36.01 6.23
N ARG A 142 33.04 35.75 4.94
CA ARG A 142 34.27 36.18 4.25
C ARG A 142 34.23 37.63 3.75
N MET A 143 33.06 38.25 3.59
CA MET A 143 32.96 39.69 3.31
C MET A 143 33.24 40.50 4.58
N ARG A 144 34.53 40.63 4.90
CA ARG A 144 35.01 41.62 5.89
C ARG A 144 34.54 43.00 5.42
N PRO A 145 33.88 43.83 6.27
CA PRO A 145 33.48 45.16 5.87
C PRO A 145 34.75 45.94 5.51
N ASN A 146 34.86 46.30 4.24
CA ASN A 146 35.91 47.18 3.75
C ASN A 146 35.70 48.54 4.44
N ARG A 147 36.41 48.78 5.54
CA ARG A 147 36.39 50.08 6.20
C ARG A 147 37.05 51.07 5.22
N PRO A 148 36.34 52.11 4.75
CA PRO A 148 37.00 53.16 3.99
C PRO A 148 38.06 53.79 4.89
N GLN A 149 39.31 53.80 4.40
CA GLN A 149 40.39 54.54 5.03
C GLN A 149 40.09 56.01 4.81
N VAL A 150 39.80 56.73 5.89
CA VAL A 150 39.78 58.20 5.95
C VAL A 150 40.98 58.63 6.76
#